data_AF-A0A336LPG3-F1
#
_entry.id   AF-A0A336LPG3-F1
#
_cell.length_a   1.000
_cell.length_b   1.000
_cell.length_c   1.000
_cell.angle_alpha   90.00
_cell.angle_beta   90.00
_cell.angle_gamma   90.00
#
_symmetry.space_group_name_H-M   'P 1'
#
loop_
_entity.id
_entity.type
_entity.pdbx_description
1 polymer ?
#
loop_
_entity_poly.entity_id
_entity_poly.type
_entity_poly.pdbx_seq_one_letter_code
_entity_poly.pdbx_strand_id
1 'polypeptide(L)'
;MFFHVFFKNFHFYIRQYVQMIALAVLCHIVALILCLTIEFPLTAIAKKVLKKQEQVKEYMKMPPMYHTDDYESCLFSTDELNIFCVVHAIIKPDNSSSVYNQVIEFSSDTKKHFAHDLLYIGHCLNKCEKDLEKLSEEEREDLYDEPFPWRLDRKCMGHLWYVAADTQLFIFTLFLCMIMFKFWKYRKQIFCATFIMSLVVHFTAHYVYGHDGIFLFTPEKRRSVVYDIDKALQQDYFPPYINTGNYLLGVLGAMLYFHSKKSKFNLGNSNLFIVIWYLTPSIGQIFLGITGFIFYKYYFDLPSIWVSLTAVFVQNIWGLFGIILVLGFSAKFKSKNFCNWPVFSPLSRLTYGIYLCHLSIVRPLLGQQKTLPYVSFSSLLVEMLALTVLCHIVALILCLLLEFPLTAIAKRVLRKNQDPLIELKIVKNHTDNNLNHITSHDQGDTLLPCKRNTDI
;
A
#
# COMPACT_ATOMS: atom_id res chain seq x y z
N MET A 1 41.46 4.83 9.67
CA MET A 1 41.56 3.98 8.46
C MET A 1 40.21 3.78 7.76
N PHE A 2 39.11 3.50 8.47
CA PHE A 2 37.75 3.37 7.91
C PHE A 2 37.21 4.64 7.19
N PHE A 3 37.42 5.82 7.77
CA PHE A 3 37.00 7.11 7.17
C PHE A 3 37.76 7.48 5.88
N HIS A 4 39.00 7.04 5.73
CA HIS A 4 39.82 7.39 4.56
C HIS A 4 39.49 6.52 3.34
N VAL A 5 39.12 5.24 3.56
CA VAL A 5 38.55 4.37 2.52
C VAL A 5 37.14 4.79 2.13
N PHE A 6 36.36 5.33 3.08
CA PHE A 6 35.02 5.90 2.82
C PHE A 6 35.10 7.09 1.85
N PHE A 7 36.00 8.06 2.10
CA PHE A 7 36.17 9.24 1.24
C PHE A 7 36.77 8.95 -0.13
N LYS A 8 37.71 8.00 -0.24
CA LYS A 8 38.36 7.70 -1.52
C LYS A 8 37.41 7.02 -2.52
N ASN A 9 36.46 6.24 -2.02
CA ASN A 9 35.40 5.64 -2.85
C ASN A 9 34.18 6.56 -3.01
N PHE A 10 34.00 7.56 -2.14
CA PHE A 10 32.89 8.52 -2.19
C PHE A 10 32.78 9.23 -3.53
N HIS A 11 33.90 9.62 -4.15
CA HIS A 11 33.90 10.30 -5.45
C HIS A 11 33.46 9.39 -6.61
N PHE A 12 33.82 8.10 -6.57
CA PHE A 12 33.41 7.10 -7.56
C PHE A 12 31.92 6.77 -7.40
N TYR A 13 31.45 6.61 -6.16
CA TYR A 13 30.04 6.43 -5.85
C TYR A 13 29.22 7.67 -6.20
N ILE A 14 29.71 8.89 -5.95
CA ILE A 14 29.08 10.14 -6.39
C ILE A 14 28.99 10.19 -7.90
N ARG A 15 30.04 9.81 -8.65
CA ARG A 15 29.99 9.86 -10.12
C ARG A 15 28.97 8.87 -10.68
N GLN A 16 28.89 7.66 -10.13
CA GLN A 16 27.86 6.68 -10.51
C GLN A 16 26.46 7.09 -10.02
N TYR A 17 26.36 7.67 -8.83
CA TYR A 17 25.14 8.22 -8.24
C TYR A 17 24.63 9.41 -9.05
N VAL A 18 25.49 10.30 -9.51
CA VAL A 18 25.16 11.44 -10.38
C VAL A 18 24.80 10.95 -11.78
N GLN A 19 25.42 9.90 -12.32
CA GLN A 19 24.99 9.31 -13.60
C GLN A 19 23.66 8.57 -13.50
N MET A 20 23.41 7.89 -12.38
CA MET A 20 22.17 7.17 -12.11
C MET A 20 21.03 8.09 -11.73
N ILE A 21 21.29 9.11 -10.91
CA ILE A 21 20.38 10.22 -10.69
C ILE A 21 20.19 10.94 -12.00
N ALA A 22 21.22 11.28 -12.77
CA ALA A 22 21.01 11.92 -14.06
C ALA A 22 20.16 11.06 -14.99
N LEU A 23 20.31 9.73 -15.03
CA LEU A 23 19.51 8.85 -15.89
C LEU A 23 18.10 8.57 -15.31
N ALA A 24 17.95 8.40 -14.00
CA ALA A 24 16.69 8.16 -13.32
C ALA A 24 15.89 9.45 -13.14
N VAL A 25 16.56 10.58 -12.90
CA VAL A 25 16.03 11.94 -12.99
C VAL A 25 15.80 12.30 -14.43
N LEU A 26 16.58 11.87 -15.44
CA LEU A 26 16.20 12.06 -16.84
C LEU A 26 15.00 11.18 -17.19
N CYS A 27 14.89 9.95 -16.71
CA CYS A 27 13.72 9.09 -16.93
C CYS A 27 12.50 9.57 -16.13
N HIS A 28 12.68 10.10 -14.92
CA HIS A 28 11.62 10.71 -14.12
C HIS A 28 11.28 12.09 -14.62
N ILE A 29 12.22 12.90 -15.10
CA ILE A 29 11.99 14.18 -15.78
C ILE A 29 11.37 13.90 -17.13
N VAL A 30 11.73 12.86 -17.87
CA VAL A 30 11.06 12.50 -19.13
C VAL A 30 9.68 11.92 -18.83
N ALA A 31 9.50 11.12 -17.77
CA ALA A 31 8.18 10.65 -17.35
C ALA A 31 7.32 11.77 -16.78
N LEU A 32 7.91 12.74 -16.07
CA LEU A 32 7.26 13.92 -15.50
C LEU A 32 7.05 14.98 -16.59
N ILE A 33 7.91 15.10 -17.60
CA ILE A 33 7.71 15.91 -18.80
C ILE A 33 6.67 15.23 -19.68
N LEU A 34 6.61 13.90 -19.81
CA LEU A 34 5.53 13.21 -20.51
C LEU A 34 4.22 13.35 -19.73
N CYS A 35 4.24 13.21 -18.41
CA CYS A 35 3.09 13.44 -17.55
C CYS A 35 2.64 14.92 -17.62
N LEU A 36 3.56 15.87 -17.58
CA LEU A 36 3.26 17.30 -17.73
C LEU A 36 2.94 17.70 -19.19
N THR A 37 3.48 17.05 -20.21
CA THR A 37 3.16 17.37 -21.62
C THR A 37 1.93 16.63 -22.11
N ILE A 38 1.41 15.65 -21.36
CA ILE A 38 0.15 14.96 -21.64
C ILE A 38 -0.97 15.44 -20.69
N GLU A 39 -0.74 15.56 -19.39
CA GLU A 39 -1.74 16.04 -18.41
C GLU A 39 -1.87 17.57 -18.34
N PHE A 40 -0.78 18.31 -18.52
CA PHE A 40 -0.79 19.77 -18.36
C PHE A 40 -1.39 20.53 -19.56
N PRO A 41 -1.23 20.15 -20.84
CA PRO A 41 -1.99 20.80 -21.91
C PRO A 41 -3.48 20.45 -21.85
N LEU A 42 -3.87 19.26 -21.37
CA LEU A 42 -5.28 18.92 -21.14
C LEU A 42 -5.91 19.76 -20.01
N THR A 43 -5.18 20.01 -18.92
CA THR A 43 -5.68 20.86 -17.82
C THR A 43 -5.52 22.36 -18.07
N ALA A 44 -4.53 22.79 -18.86
CA ALA A 44 -4.34 24.19 -19.25
C ALA A 44 -5.36 24.63 -20.31
N ILE A 45 -5.77 23.72 -21.22
CA ILE A 45 -6.88 23.98 -22.15
C ILE A 45 -8.22 23.94 -21.39
N ALA A 46 -8.41 23.03 -20.42
CA ALA A 46 -9.61 23.00 -19.58
C ALA A 46 -9.72 24.21 -18.61
N LYS A 47 -8.60 24.78 -18.16
CA LYS A 47 -8.60 25.99 -17.31
C LYS A 47 -8.82 27.29 -18.09
N LYS A 48 -8.56 27.31 -19.40
CA LYS A 48 -8.61 28.55 -20.19
C LYS A 48 -9.99 28.91 -20.70
N VAL A 49 -10.98 28.01 -20.64
CA VAL A 49 -12.31 28.26 -21.20
C VAL A 49 -13.40 27.66 -20.29
N LEU A 50 -14.12 28.56 -19.60
CA LEU A 50 -15.47 28.43 -18.98
C LEU A 50 -15.64 27.80 -17.57
N LYS A 51 -16.51 28.45 -16.78
CA LYS A 51 -17.26 28.03 -15.56
C LYS A 51 -16.69 28.12 -14.14
N LYS A 52 -15.51 28.70 -13.86
CA LYS A 52 -15.02 28.74 -12.46
C LYS A 52 -15.81 29.65 -11.50
N GLN A 53 -16.35 30.79 -11.97
CA GLN A 53 -17.09 31.72 -11.09
C GLN A 53 -18.53 31.29 -10.81
N GLU A 54 -19.19 30.63 -11.77
CA GLU A 54 -20.57 30.15 -11.63
C GLU A 54 -20.62 28.90 -10.74
N GLN A 55 -19.70 27.95 -10.93
CA GLN A 55 -19.59 26.77 -10.07
C GLN A 55 -19.28 27.09 -8.61
N VAL A 56 -18.47 28.13 -8.33
CA VAL A 56 -18.18 28.54 -6.94
C VAL A 56 -19.41 29.16 -6.28
N LYS A 57 -20.22 29.95 -7.00
CA LYS A 57 -21.47 30.52 -6.45
C LYS A 57 -22.53 29.44 -6.22
N GLU A 58 -22.65 28.46 -7.11
CA GLU A 58 -23.55 27.32 -6.96
C GLU A 58 -23.14 26.42 -5.79
N TYR A 59 -21.85 26.12 -5.65
CA TYR A 59 -21.32 25.33 -4.52
C TYR A 59 -21.60 25.99 -3.16
N MET A 60 -21.52 27.31 -3.06
CA MET A 60 -21.78 28.05 -1.81
C MET A 60 -23.26 28.04 -1.36
N LYS A 61 -24.20 27.53 -2.19
CA LYS A 61 -25.61 27.34 -1.81
C LYS A 61 -25.86 25.99 -1.14
N MET A 62 -24.91 25.06 -1.23
CA MET A 62 -25.04 23.72 -0.64
C MET A 62 -24.76 23.78 0.86
N PRO A 63 -25.42 22.92 1.67
CA PRO A 63 -25.17 22.87 3.09
C PRO A 63 -23.71 22.48 3.39
N PRO A 64 -23.13 22.98 4.50
CA PRO A 64 -21.80 22.55 4.92
C PRO A 64 -21.85 21.05 5.21
N MET A 65 -20.94 20.32 4.57
CA MET A 65 -20.86 18.86 4.71
C MET A 65 -20.53 18.38 6.12
N TYR A 66 -19.81 19.19 6.89
CA TYR A 66 -19.37 18.87 8.24
C TYR A 66 -19.99 19.87 9.22
N HIS A 67 -20.67 19.35 10.22
CA HIS A 67 -21.13 20.13 11.36
C HIS A 67 -20.68 19.43 12.64
N THR A 68 -19.51 19.81 13.15
CA THR A 68 -18.91 19.15 14.31
C THR A 68 -18.79 20.10 15.48
N ASP A 69 -19.22 19.66 16.66
CA ASP A 69 -18.81 20.23 17.93
C ASP A 69 -17.28 20.17 18.07
N ASP A 70 -16.72 20.97 18.98
CA ASP A 70 -15.28 20.98 19.19
C ASP A 70 -14.81 19.69 19.90
N TYR A 71 -14.14 18.84 19.12
CA TYR A 71 -13.66 17.51 19.55
C TYR A 71 -12.70 17.58 20.75
N GLU A 72 -11.74 18.52 20.73
CA GLU A 72 -10.74 18.64 21.79
C GLU A 72 -11.39 19.12 23.08
N SER A 73 -12.25 20.14 22.98
CA SER A 73 -13.01 20.65 24.13
C SER A 73 -13.91 19.58 24.75
N CYS A 74 -14.50 18.70 23.93
CA CYS A 74 -15.32 17.59 24.42
C CYS A 74 -14.50 16.52 25.15
N LEU A 75 -13.37 16.09 24.60
CA LEU A 75 -12.55 15.02 25.18
C LEU A 75 -11.78 15.44 26.44
N PHE A 76 -11.35 16.70 26.48
CA PHE A 76 -10.59 17.25 27.59
C PHE A 76 -11.47 18.00 28.61
N SER A 77 -12.81 17.90 28.51
CA SER A 77 -13.71 18.45 29.51
C SER A 77 -13.58 17.69 30.84
N THR A 78 -13.96 18.32 31.95
CA THR A 78 -14.02 17.69 33.28
C THR A 78 -15.37 17.02 33.57
N ASP A 79 -16.28 16.98 32.59
CA ASP A 79 -17.60 16.38 32.74
C ASP A 79 -17.54 14.83 32.75
N GLU A 80 -18.58 14.18 33.27
CA GLU A 80 -18.60 12.71 33.41
C GLU A 80 -18.74 11.97 32.07
N LEU A 81 -19.29 12.62 31.03
CA LEU A 81 -19.68 12.00 29.75
C LEU A 81 -18.94 12.62 28.55
N ASN A 82 -17.61 12.48 28.54
CA ASN A 82 -16.69 12.98 27.50
C ASN A 82 -16.61 12.09 26.25
N ILE A 83 -17.77 11.74 25.69
CA ILE A 83 -17.85 10.89 24.50
C ILE A 83 -18.20 11.77 23.31
N PHE A 84 -17.36 11.73 22.28
CA PHE A 84 -17.63 12.38 21.01
C PHE A 84 -18.20 11.38 20.01
N CYS A 85 -19.43 11.61 19.58
CA CYS A 85 -20.12 10.78 18.59
C CYS A 85 -20.06 11.44 17.22
N VAL A 86 -19.76 10.64 16.19
CA VAL A 86 -19.92 11.05 14.79
C VAL A 86 -21.14 10.32 14.25
N VAL A 87 -22.11 11.09 13.77
CA VAL A 87 -23.37 10.61 13.20
C VAL A 87 -23.48 11.03 11.74
N HIS A 88 -24.08 10.17 10.93
CA HIS A 88 -24.42 10.47 9.55
C HIS A 88 -25.87 10.96 9.50
N ALA A 89 -26.07 12.16 8.98
CA ALA A 89 -27.40 12.72 8.76
C ALA A 89 -27.69 12.77 7.27
N ILE A 90 -28.84 12.24 6.86
CA ILE A 90 -29.27 12.21 5.46
C ILE A 90 -30.33 13.28 5.27
N ILE A 91 -30.18 14.12 4.24
CA ILE A 91 -31.18 15.14 3.93
C ILE A 91 -32.43 14.45 3.39
N LYS A 92 -33.60 14.74 3.99
CA LYS A 92 -34.89 14.22 3.53
C LYS A 92 -35.18 14.71 2.10
N PRO A 93 -35.57 13.83 1.17
CA PRO A 93 -35.87 14.24 -0.20
C PRO A 93 -37.01 15.25 -0.30
N ASP A 94 -36.76 16.36 -1.00
CA ASP A 94 -37.76 17.38 -1.31
C ASP A 94 -37.62 17.86 -2.76
N ASN A 95 -38.38 17.22 -3.66
CA ASN A 95 -38.37 17.55 -5.09
C ASN A 95 -38.92 18.95 -5.40
N SER A 96 -39.62 19.59 -4.45
CA SER A 96 -40.15 20.95 -4.62
C SER A 96 -39.07 22.03 -4.39
N SER A 97 -38.00 21.68 -3.67
CA SER A 97 -36.89 22.58 -3.38
C SER A 97 -35.90 22.65 -4.55
N SER A 98 -35.69 23.85 -5.07
CA SER A 98 -34.68 24.10 -6.11
C SER A 98 -33.25 23.86 -5.61
N VAL A 99 -33.00 24.05 -4.31
CA VAL A 99 -31.69 23.79 -3.67
C VAL A 99 -31.45 22.29 -3.55
N TYR A 100 -32.46 21.51 -3.16
CA TYR A 100 -32.34 20.06 -3.08
C TYR A 100 -32.06 19.42 -4.44
N ASN A 101 -32.78 19.84 -5.49
CA ASN A 101 -32.53 19.36 -6.84
C ASN A 101 -31.09 19.67 -7.33
N GLN A 102 -30.55 20.84 -6.97
CA GLN A 102 -29.15 21.20 -7.25
C GLN A 102 -28.15 20.34 -6.47
N VAL A 103 -28.45 20.05 -5.19
CA VAL A 103 -27.63 19.16 -4.35
C VAL A 103 -27.53 17.77 -4.96
N ILE A 104 -28.66 17.21 -5.40
CA ILE A 104 -28.71 15.89 -6.03
C ILE A 104 -28.02 15.90 -7.40
N GLU A 105 -28.25 16.92 -8.22
CA GLU A 105 -27.59 17.05 -9.52
C GLU A 105 -26.06 17.15 -9.37
N PHE A 106 -25.56 17.96 -8.45
CA PHE A 106 -24.12 18.07 -8.19
C PHE A 106 -23.53 16.77 -7.61
N SER A 107 -24.22 16.16 -6.65
CA SER A 107 -23.79 14.93 -5.96
C SER A 107 -23.86 13.69 -6.86
N SER A 108 -24.53 13.78 -8.01
CA SER A 108 -24.66 12.67 -8.96
C SER A 108 -23.32 12.21 -9.55
N ASP A 109 -22.31 13.10 -9.68
CA ASP A 109 -20.93 12.72 -10.08
C ASP A 109 -20.15 12.18 -8.87
N THR A 110 -20.53 10.97 -8.42
CA THR A 110 -19.94 10.29 -7.24
C THR A 110 -18.43 10.05 -7.35
N LYS A 111 -17.85 10.07 -8.56
CA LYS A 111 -16.41 9.87 -8.77
C LYS A 111 -15.60 11.12 -8.46
N LYS A 112 -16.17 12.31 -8.64
CA LYS A 112 -15.46 13.60 -8.53
C LYS A 112 -15.99 14.51 -7.43
N HIS A 113 -17.25 14.35 -7.06
CA HIS A 113 -17.91 15.20 -6.07
C HIS A 113 -18.22 14.43 -4.80
N PHE A 114 -18.35 15.21 -3.73
CA PHE A 114 -18.90 14.73 -2.48
C PHE A 114 -20.44 14.68 -2.56
N ALA A 115 -21.04 13.74 -1.86
CA ALA A 115 -22.46 13.58 -1.64
C ALA A 115 -22.95 14.60 -0.61
N HIS A 116 -23.51 15.71 -1.09
CA HIS A 116 -23.98 16.81 -0.24
C HIS A 116 -25.34 16.54 0.42
N ASP A 117 -25.98 15.42 0.08
CA ASP A 117 -27.13 14.83 0.75
C ASP A 117 -26.75 13.99 1.99
N LEU A 118 -25.46 13.68 2.16
CA LEU A 118 -24.91 12.95 3.30
C LEU A 118 -24.00 13.86 4.16
N LEU A 119 -24.57 14.33 5.27
CA LEU A 119 -23.90 15.21 6.22
C LEU A 119 -23.22 14.39 7.32
N TYR A 120 -22.06 14.87 7.77
CA TYR A 120 -21.38 14.28 8.93
C TYR A 120 -21.47 15.27 10.06
N ILE A 121 -22.10 14.83 11.14
CA ILE A 121 -22.32 15.63 12.32
C ILE A 121 -21.50 15.03 13.45
N GLY A 122 -20.70 15.86 14.10
CA GLY A 122 -19.96 15.47 15.30
C GLY A 122 -20.60 16.10 16.50
N HIS A 123 -21.03 15.32 17.48
CA HIS A 123 -21.65 15.82 18.70
C HIS A 123 -20.94 15.33 19.95
N CYS A 124 -20.76 16.24 20.90
CA CYS A 124 -20.36 15.87 22.25
C CYS A 124 -21.58 15.40 23.02
N LEU A 125 -21.59 14.16 23.54
CA LEU A 125 -22.77 13.60 24.21
C LEU A 125 -23.22 14.42 25.42
N ASN A 126 -22.29 14.90 26.25
CA ASN A 126 -22.60 15.77 27.37
C ASN A 126 -23.27 17.10 26.94
N LYS A 127 -22.87 17.67 25.80
CA LYS A 127 -23.55 18.87 25.25
C LYS A 127 -24.94 18.50 24.74
N CYS A 128 -25.06 17.36 24.05
CA CYS A 128 -26.33 16.83 23.57
C CYS A 128 -27.32 16.62 24.72
N GLU A 129 -26.90 15.99 25.83
CA GLU A 129 -27.74 15.80 27.02
C GLU A 129 -28.23 17.14 27.60
N LYS A 130 -27.32 18.12 27.77
CA LYS A 130 -27.68 19.47 28.25
C LYS A 130 -28.65 20.20 27.32
N ASP A 131 -28.61 19.94 26.03
CA ASP A 131 -29.53 20.53 25.06
C ASP A 131 -30.88 19.78 25.04
N LEU A 132 -30.89 18.46 25.22
CA LEU A 132 -32.09 17.64 25.36
C LEU A 132 -32.86 17.95 26.65
N GLU A 133 -32.17 18.24 27.75
CA GLU A 133 -32.79 18.65 29.02
C GLU A 133 -33.62 19.95 28.92
N LYS A 134 -33.36 20.77 27.89
CA LYS A 134 -34.11 22.02 27.66
C LYS A 134 -35.40 21.82 26.87
N LEU A 135 -35.58 20.65 26.26
CA LEU A 135 -36.74 20.33 25.43
C LEU A 135 -37.85 19.69 26.27
N SER A 136 -39.10 19.95 25.89
CA SER A 136 -40.24 19.24 26.46
C SER A 136 -40.31 17.79 25.97
N GLU A 137 -41.00 16.92 26.70
CA GLU A 137 -41.15 15.50 26.31
C GLU A 137 -41.82 15.33 24.94
N GLU A 138 -42.74 16.23 24.56
CA GLU A 138 -43.43 16.21 23.26
C GLU A 138 -42.46 16.59 22.11
N GLU A 139 -41.61 17.59 22.31
CA GLU A 139 -40.56 17.95 21.33
C GLU A 139 -39.50 16.86 21.17
N ARG A 140 -39.22 16.10 22.23
CA ARG A 140 -38.26 14.98 22.19
C ARG A 140 -38.81 13.79 21.42
N GLU A 141 -40.10 13.49 21.58
CA GLU A 141 -40.80 12.44 20.83
C GLU A 141 -40.88 12.78 19.33
N ASP A 142 -41.15 14.05 18.98
CA ASP A 142 -41.19 14.52 17.58
C ASP A 142 -39.84 14.43 16.86
N LEU A 143 -38.73 14.44 17.61
CA LEU A 143 -37.37 14.28 17.06
C LEU A 143 -36.98 12.81 16.86
N TYR A 144 -37.80 11.86 17.32
CA TYR A 144 -37.49 10.44 17.25
C TYR A 144 -37.90 9.87 15.88
N ASP A 145 -36.91 9.62 15.03
CA ASP A 145 -37.10 8.84 13.82
C ASP A 145 -36.94 7.34 14.11
N GLU A 146 -37.81 6.51 13.52
CA GLU A 146 -37.68 5.06 13.63
C GLU A 146 -36.32 4.58 13.09
N PRO A 147 -35.62 3.70 13.83
CA PRO A 147 -34.34 3.18 13.37
C PRO A 147 -34.54 2.36 12.09
N PHE A 148 -33.90 2.80 11.01
CA PHE A 148 -33.88 2.09 9.73
C PHE A 148 -32.54 1.40 9.51
N PRO A 149 -32.49 0.29 8.74
CA PRO A 149 -31.24 -0.42 8.48
C PRO A 149 -30.29 0.44 7.65
N TRP A 150 -29.33 1.08 8.32
CA TRP A 150 -28.21 1.77 7.69
C TRP A 150 -26.96 0.90 7.72
N ARG A 151 -26.13 1.02 6.68
CA ARG A 151 -25.10 0.05 6.27
C ARG A 151 -23.90 0.03 7.24
N LEU A 152 -24.05 -0.58 8.42
CA LEU A 152 -22.99 -0.71 9.43
C LEU A 152 -22.40 -2.12 9.46
N ASP A 153 -21.76 -2.56 8.38
CA ASP A 153 -20.74 -3.61 8.48
C ASP A 153 -19.41 -2.95 8.86
N ARG A 154 -19.31 -2.45 10.10
CA ARG A 154 -18.06 -1.89 10.63
C ARG A 154 -17.05 -3.02 10.78
N LYS A 155 -16.18 -3.17 9.78
CA LYS A 155 -15.05 -4.10 9.87
C LYS A 155 -13.86 -3.40 10.52
N CYS A 156 -13.41 -3.97 11.64
CA CYS A 156 -12.24 -3.49 12.37
C CYS A 156 -10.93 -3.90 11.65
N MET A 157 -9.87 -3.11 11.87
CA MET A 157 -8.49 -3.42 11.44
C MET A 157 -8.28 -3.65 9.93
N GLY A 158 -8.78 -2.73 9.10
CA GLY A 158 -8.56 -2.77 7.64
C GLY A 158 -7.10 -2.97 7.24
N HIS A 159 -6.13 -2.37 7.93
CA HIS A 159 -4.70 -2.51 7.63
C HIS A 159 -4.12 -3.92 7.82
N LEU A 160 -4.88 -4.90 8.31
CA LEU A 160 -4.43 -6.30 8.43
C LEU A 160 -4.87 -7.16 7.24
N TRP A 161 -5.63 -6.61 6.29
CA TRP A 161 -6.16 -7.36 5.14
C TRP A 161 -5.04 -8.08 4.37
N TYR A 162 -3.89 -7.41 4.17
CA TYR A 162 -2.78 -7.97 3.42
C TYR A 162 -2.12 -9.13 4.16
N VAL A 163 -1.91 -8.99 5.47
CA VAL A 163 -1.30 -10.05 6.30
C VAL A 163 -2.19 -11.29 6.34
N ALA A 164 -3.51 -11.09 6.44
CA ALA A 164 -4.48 -12.18 6.37
C ALA A 164 -4.46 -12.88 5.01
N ALA A 165 -4.50 -12.12 3.92
CA ALA A 165 -4.46 -12.65 2.56
C ALA A 165 -3.12 -13.37 2.27
N ASP A 166 -1.99 -12.78 2.65
CA ASP A 166 -0.65 -13.35 2.47
C ASP A 166 -0.49 -14.69 3.21
N THR A 167 -0.95 -14.77 4.45
CA THR A 167 -0.91 -16.02 5.23
C THR A 167 -1.71 -17.14 4.55
N GLN A 168 -2.90 -16.83 4.04
CA GLN A 168 -3.76 -17.80 3.35
C GLN A 168 -3.15 -18.25 2.02
N LEU A 169 -2.61 -17.30 1.24
CA LEU A 169 -1.95 -17.57 -0.04
C LEU A 169 -0.64 -18.33 0.13
N PHE A 170 0.08 -18.09 1.22
CA PHE A 170 1.28 -18.84 1.59
C PHE A 170 0.94 -20.32 1.86
N ILE A 171 -0.07 -20.60 2.69
CA ILE A 171 -0.52 -21.98 2.98
C ILE A 171 -0.97 -22.68 1.68
N PHE A 172 -1.78 -21.99 0.87
CA PHE A 172 -2.23 -22.50 -0.42
C PHE A 172 -1.05 -22.83 -1.35
N THR A 173 -0.08 -21.92 -1.46
CA THR A 173 1.08 -22.08 -2.34
C THR A 173 2.01 -23.18 -1.86
N LEU A 174 2.18 -23.36 -0.54
CA LEU A 174 2.91 -24.49 0.01
C LEU A 174 2.28 -25.81 -0.44
N PHE A 175 0.95 -25.93 -0.35
CA PHE A 175 0.23 -27.12 -0.82
C PHE A 175 0.38 -27.33 -2.34
N LEU A 176 0.26 -26.26 -3.12
CA LEU A 176 0.50 -26.29 -4.57
C LEU A 176 1.92 -26.78 -4.88
N CYS A 177 2.94 -26.26 -4.17
CA CYS A 177 4.31 -26.70 -4.32
C CYS A 177 4.46 -28.19 -3.99
N MET A 178 3.87 -28.68 -2.89
CA MET A 178 3.90 -30.10 -2.53
C MET A 178 3.30 -30.99 -3.63
N ILE A 179 2.17 -30.59 -4.23
CA ILE A 179 1.56 -31.30 -5.36
C ILE A 179 2.49 -31.28 -6.58
N MET A 180 3.07 -30.12 -6.90
CA MET A 180 4.01 -29.98 -8.03
C MET A 180 5.26 -30.85 -7.84
N PHE A 181 5.75 -31.02 -6.61
CA PHE A 181 6.85 -31.92 -6.29
C PHE A 181 6.43 -33.39 -6.43
N LYS A 182 5.25 -33.76 -5.93
CA LYS A 182 4.70 -35.12 -6.04
C LYS A 182 4.50 -35.54 -7.49
N PHE A 183 3.96 -34.66 -8.33
CA PHE A 183 3.68 -34.90 -9.75
C PHE A 183 4.64 -34.13 -10.66
N TRP A 184 5.94 -34.34 -10.48
CA TRP A 184 6.99 -33.59 -11.16
C TRP A 184 6.87 -33.51 -12.69
N LYS A 185 6.37 -34.58 -13.33
CA LYS A 185 6.14 -34.64 -14.79
C LYS A 185 5.10 -33.61 -15.25
N TYR A 186 4.10 -33.33 -14.43
CA TYR A 186 2.96 -32.47 -14.76
C TYR A 186 3.02 -31.08 -14.10
N ARG A 187 4.11 -30.74 -13.42
CA ARG A 187 4.23 -29.51 -12.61
C ARG A 187 3.95 -28.22 -13.39
N LYS A 188 4.32 -28.16 -14.67
CA LYS A 188 4.07 -26.99 -15.53
C LYS A 188 2.58 -26.87 -15.84
N GLN A 189 1.93 -27.97 -16.21
CA GLN A 189 0.50 -28.00 -16.46
C GLN A 189 -0.30 -27.65 -15.19
N ILE A 190 0.09 -28.21 -14.04
CA ILE A 190 -0.55 -27.93 -12.75
C ILE A 190 -0.45 -26.44 -12.40
N PHE A 191 0.74 -25.86 -12.54
CA PHE A 191 0.94 -24.43 -12.28
C PHE A 191 0.13 -23.55 -13.24
N CYS A 192 0.21 -23.82 -14.55
CA CYS A 192 -0.55 -23.08 -15.56
C CYS A 192 -2.07 -23.20 -15.37
N ALA A 193 -2.58 -24.39 -15.07
CA ALA A 193 -4.00 -24.61 -14.79
C ALA A 193 -4.45 -23.84 -13.55
N THR A 194 -3.67 -23.86 -12.47
CA THR A 194 -3.97 -23.11 -11.24
C THR A 194 -3.94 -21.60 -11.47
N PHE A 195 -2.96 -21.12 -12.25
CA PHE A 195 -2.87 -19.72 -12.63
C PHE A 195 -4.08 -19.28 -13.46
N ILE A 196 -4.44 -20.02 -14.52
CA ILE A 196 -5.62 -19.72 -15.34
C ILE A 196 -6.90 -19.74 -14.48
N MET A 197 -7.04 -20.74 -13.60
CA MET A 197 -8.18 -20.82 -12.69
C MET A 197 -8.26 -19.60 -11.78
N SER A 198 -7.13 -19.09 -11.27
CA SER A 198 -7.12 -17.87 -10.46
C SER A 198 -7.61 -16.63 -11.23
N LEU A 199 -7.29 -16.53 -12.52
CA LEU A 199 -7.78 -15.44 -13.37
C LEU A 199 -9.28 -15.56 -13.64
N VAL A 200 -9.77 -16.78 -13.88
CA VAL A 200 -11.20 -17.05 -14.06
C VAL A 200 -11.98 -16.73 -12.79
N VAL A 201 -11.51 -17.17 -11.62
CA VAL A 201 -12.17 -16.89 -10.33
C VAL A 201 -12.21 -15.38 -10.06
N HIS A 202 -11.12 -14.66 -10.30
CA HIS A 202 -11.11 -13.20 -10.17
C HIS A 202 -12.13 -12.57 -11.13
N PHE A 203 -12.08 -12.93 -12.42
CA PHE A 203 -13.02 -12.43 -13.42
C PHE A 203 -14.48 -12.66 -13.02
N THR A 204 -14.82 -13.91 -12.64
CA THR A 204 -16.18 -14.29 -12.26
C THR A 204 -16.63 -13.55 -11.01
N ALA A 205 -15.80 -13.45 -9.97
CA ALA A 205 -16.13 -12.72 -8.76
C ALA A 205 -16.43 -11.25 -9.07
N HIS A 206 -15.53 -10.59 -9.80
CA HIS A 206 -15.69 -9.19 -10.18
C HIS A 206 -16.94 -8.95 -11.05
N TYR A 207 -17.20 -9.84 -12.02
CA TYR A 207 -18.36 -9.73 -12.89
C TYR A 207 -19.69 -9.89 -12.12
N VAL A 208 -19.74 -10.80 -11.15
CA VAL A 208 -20.92 -11.03 -10.31
C VAL A 208 -21.17 -9.87 -9.35
N TYR A 209 -20.11 -9.28 -8.79
CA TYR A 209 -20.25 -8.15 -7.87
C TYR A 209 -20.60 -6.83 -8.59
N GLY A 210 -20.17 -6.65 -9.84
CA GLY A 210 -20.60 -5.52 -10.66
C GLY A 210 -20.08 -4.17 -10.18
N HIS A 211 -18.80 -4.09 -9.83
CA HIS A 211 -18.14 -2.84 -9.40
C HIS A 211 -17.19 -2.26 -10.47
N ASP A 212 -16.64 -1.07 -10.23
CA ASP A 212 -15.62 -0.47 -11.09
C ASP A 212 -14.33 -1.33 -11.12
N GLY A 213 -13.68 -1.39 -12.29
CA GLY A 213 -12.53 -2.27 -12.53
C GLY A 213 -11.22 -1.85 -11.88
N ILE A 214 -11.19 -0.74 -11.15
CA ILE A 214 -10.05 -0.33 -10.32
C ILE A 214 -10.57 0.19 -8.99
N PHE A 215 -9.71 0.15 -7.96
CA PHE A 215 -10.01 0.82 -6.71
C PHE A 215 -9.92 2.35 -6.87
N LEU A 216 -11.08 2.99 -6.95
CA LEU A 216 -11.22 4.45 -7.04
C LEU A 216 -11.22 5.08 -5.64
N PHE A 217 -10.30 6.01 -5.38
CA PHE A 217 -10.38 6.91 -4.24
C PHE A 217 -11.29 8.10 -4.59
N THR A 218 -12.60 7.88 -4.54
CA THR A 218 -13.58 8.98 -4.65
C THR A 218 -13.51 9.87 -3.40
N PRO A 219 -13.93 11.14 -3.47
CA PRO A 219 -13.98 12.02 -2.31
C PRO A 219 -14.72 11.41 -1.11
N GLU A 220 -15.86 10.74 -1.35
CA GLU A 220 -16.60 10.08 -0.28
C GLU A 220 -15.89 8.88 0.32
N LYS A 221 -15.28 8.02 -0.51
CA LYS A 221 -14.44 6.92 -0.01
C LYS A 221 -13.25 7.45 0.80
N ARG A 222 -12.62 8.57 0.41
CA ARG A 222 -11.54 9.18 1.21
C ARG A 222 -12.05 9.60 2.59
N ARG A 223 -13.25 10.20 2.64
CA ARG A 223 -13.94 10.60 3.87
C ARG A 223 -14.31 9.39 4.74
N SER A 224 -14.85 8.34 4.12
CA SER A 224 -15.31 7.14 4.83
C SER A 224 -14.17 6.23 5.27
N VAL A 225 -13.05 6.13 4.54
CA VAL A 225 -11.91 5.22 4.84
C VAL A 225 -11.34 5.41 6.26
N VAL A 226 -11.58 6.56 6.87
CA VAL A 226 -11.24 6.83 8.27
C VAL A 226 -12.05 5.95 9.24
N TYR A 227 -13.33 5.68 8.93
CA TYR A 227 -14.31 5.06 9.81
C TYR A 227 -14.90 3.75 9.26
N ASP A 228 -15.08 3.63 7.94
CA ASP A 228 -15.72 2.52 7.23
C ASP A 228 -14.94 2.08 5.99
N ILE A 229 -14.88 0.77 5.77
CA ILE A 229 -14.26 0.17 4.60
C ILE A 229 -15.35 -0.14 3.58
N ASP A 230 -15.29 0.53 2.43
CA ASP A 230 -16.23 0.34 1.33
C ASP A 230 -16.43 -1.14 0.95
N LYS A 231 -17.69 -1.55 0.76
CA LYS A 231 -18.05 -2.94 0.47
C LYS A 231 -17.40 -3.43 -0.83
N ALA A 232 -17.31 -2.57 -1.84
CA ALA A 232 -16.66 -2.92 -3.11
C ALA A 232 -15.17 -3.25 -2.90
N LEU A 233 -14.45 -2.42 -2.12
CA LEU A 233 -13.05 -2.69 -1.76
C LEU A 233 -12.88 -4.04 -1.04
N GLN A 234 -13.79 -4.37 -0.14
CA GLN A 234 -13.75 -5.65 0.58
C GLN A 234 -14.01 -6.87 -0.30
N GLN A 235 -14.78 -6.71 -1.38
CA GLN A 235 -15.16 -7.81 -2.27
C GLN A 235 -14.18 -8.00 -3.42
N ASP A 236 -13.61 -6.91 -3.94
CA ASP A 236 -12.79 -6.94 -5.16
C ASP A 236 -11.30 -6.81 -4.92
N TYR A 237 -10.85 -6.47 -3.70
CA TYR A 237 -9.43 -6.23 -3.44
C TYR A 237 -8.87 -7.05 -2.29
N PHE A 238 -9.59 -7.15 -1.17
CA PHE A 238 -9.09 -7.86 0.03
C PHE A 238 -9.02 -9.38 -0.08
N PRO A 239 -9.96 -10.09 -0.75
CA PRO A 239 -10.00 -11.53 -0.65
C PRO A 239 -8.76 -12.22 -1.25
N PRO A 240 -8.31 -13.35 -0.69
CA PRO A 240 -7.12 -14.07 -1.18
C PRO A 240 -7.31 -14.57 -2.61
N TYR A 241 -8.53 -15.00 -2.98
CA TYR A 241 -8.82 -15.56 -4.30
C TYR A 241 -8.67 -14.54 -5.43
N ILE A 242 -8.93 -13.26 -5.17
CA ILE A 242 -8.66 -12.15 -6.10
C ILE A 242 -7.15 -11.98 -6.33
N ASN A 243 -6.37 -12.10 -5.25
CA ASN A 243 -4.92 -11.85 -5.26
C ASN A 243 -4.07 -13.06 -5.66
N THR A 244 -4.69 -14.23 -5.83
CA THR A 244 -3.98 -15.49 -6.09
C THR A 244 -3.14 -15.44 -7.37
N GLY A 245 -3.65 -14.83 -8.44
CA GLY A 245 -2.90 -14.70 -9.70
C GLY A 245 -1.60 -13.91 -9.53
N ASN A 246 -1.67 -12.76 -8.86
CA ASN A 246 -0.51 -11.91 -8.59
C ASN A 246 0.51 -12.64 -7.68
N TYR A 247 0.03 -13.37 -6.67
CA TYR A 247 0.89 -14.19 -5.82
C TYR A 247 1.62 -15.28 -6.60
N LEU A 248 0.93 -15.99 -7.50
CA LEU A 248 1.53 -17.01 -8.36
C LEU A 248 2.56 -16.40 -9.34
N LEU A 249 2.38 -15.17 -9.80
CA LEU A 249 3.42 -14.45 -10.54
C LEU A 249 4.68 -14.27 -9.69
N GLY A 250 4.56 -13.94 -8.40
CA GLY A 250 5.70 -13.94 -7.47
C GLY A 250 6.43 -15.28 -7.42
N VAL A 251 5.68 -16.39 -7.33
CA VAL A 251 6.23 -17.76 -7.37
C VAL A 251 6.92 -18.04 -8.71
N LEU A 252 6.35 -17.61 -9.82
CA LEU A 252 6.97 -17.69 -11.14
C LEU A 252 8.29 -16.91 -11.20
N GLY A 253 8.32 -15.70 -10.65
CA GLY A 253 9.53 -14.90 -10.51
C GLY A 253 10.63 -15.62 -9.73
N ALA A 254 10.27 -16.27 -8.62
CA ALA A 254 11.20 -17.09 -7.84
C ALA A 254 11.74 -18.28 -8.66
N MET A 255 10.86 -19.00 -9.37
CA MET A 255 11.27 -20.10 -10.25
C MET A 255 12.23 -19.63 -11.36
N LEU A 256 11.96 -18.48 -11.98
CA LEU A 256 12.83 -17.87 -12.99
C LEU A 256 14.18 -17.47 -12.41
N TYR A 257 14.19 -16.88 -11.21
CA TYR A 257 15.41 -16.53 -10.49
C TYR A 257 16.29 -17.77 -10.23
N PHE A 258 15.72 -18.84 -9.67
CA PHE A 258 16.47 -20.07 -9.42
C PHE A 258 16.96 -20.73 -10.71
N HIS A 259 16.15 -20.67 -11.78
CA HIS A 259 16.55 -21.18 -13.08
C HIS A 259 17.74 -20.40 -13.66
N SER A 260 17.69 -19.07 -13.66
CA SER A 260 18.80 -18.20 -14.11
C SER A 260 20.08 -18.46 -13.31
N LYS A 261 19.96 -18.63 -11.99
CA LYS A 261 21.11 -18.95 -11.12
C LYS A 261 21.72 -20.32 -11.45
N LYS A 262 20.88 -21.33 -11.72
CA LYS A 262 21.33 -22.69 -12.08
C LYS A 262 21.96 -22.75 -13.47
N SER A 263 21.39 -22.05 -14.45
CA SER A 263 21.91 -22.01 -15.83
C SER A 263 23.14 -21.11 -15.98
N LYS A 264 23.56 -20.42 -14.91
CA LYS A 264 24.63 -19.39 -14.91
C LYS A 264 24.37 -18.27 -15.93
N PHE A 265 23.12 -18.11 -16.38
CA PHE A 265 22.73 -17.07 -17.31
C PHE A 265 22.57 -15.76 -16.56
N ASN A 266 23.45 -14.79 -16.83
CA ASN A 266 23.35 -13.45 -16.26
C ASN A 266 22.44 -12.57 -17.13
N LEU A 267 21.25 -12.23 -16.65
CA LEU A 267 20.35 -11.29 -17.33
C LEU A 267 20.99 -9.91 -17.57
N GLY A 268 21.96 -9.52 -16.73
CA GLY A 268 22.71 -8.27 -16.87
C GLY A 268 23.60 -8.18 -18.12
N ASN A 269 23.74 -9.27 -18.89
CA ASN A 269 24.45 -9.23 -20.17
C ASN A 269 23.51 -8.85 -21.33
N SER A 270 22.19 -8.94 -21.14
CA SER A 270 21.22 -8.62 -22.19
C SER A 270 20.87 -7.13 -22.17
N ASN A 271 21.28 -6.41 -23.22
CA ASN A 271 20.92 -4.99 -23.39
C ASN A 271 19.40 -4.80 -23.42
N LEU A 272 18.65 -5.73 -24.02
CA LEU A 272 17.19 -5.68 -24.05
C LEU A 272 16.59 -5.75 -22.65
N PHE A 273 17.07 -6.67 -21.80
CA PHE A 273 16.57 -6.79 -20.43
C PHE A 273 16.88 -5.54 -19.60
N ILE A 274 18.07 -4.97 -19.75
CA ILE A 274 18.44 -3.71 -19.07
C ILE A 274 17.48 -2.59 -19.47
N VAL A 275 17.18 -2.45 -20.76
CA VAL A 275 16.23 -1.44 -21.27
C VAL A 275 14.84 -1.67 -20.67
N ILE A 276 14.34 -2.91 -20.70
CA ILE A 276 13.04 -3.26 -20.10
C ILE A 276 13.02 -2.92 -18.61
N TRP A 277 14.08 -3.22 -17.88
CA TRP A 277 14.16 -2.96 -16.45
C TRP A 277 14.08 -1.47 -16.11
N TYR A 278 14.83 -0.60 -16.81
CA TYR A 278 14.75 0.86 -16.59
C TYR A 278 13.42 1.46 -17.04
N LEU A 279 12.80 0.90 -18.07
CA LEU A 279 11.49 1.36 -18.54
C LEU A 279 10.35 0.92 -17.62
N THR A 280 10.52 -0.17 -16.87
CA THR A 280 9.45 -0.77 -16.04
C THR A 280 8.82 0.22 -15.06
N PRO A 281 9.57 1.00 -14.25
CA PRO A 281 8.96 2.00 -13.35
C PRO A 281 8.15 3.08 -14.09
N SER A 282 8.67 3.59 -15.22
CA SER A 282 7.99 4.62 -16.01
C SER A 282 6.73 4.07 -16.67
N ILE A 283 6.79 2.85 -17.22
CA ILE A 283 5.64 2.17 -17.81
C ILE A 283 4.58 1.92 -16.73
N GLY A 284 4.98 1.47 -15.52
CA GLY A 284 4.06 1.28 -14.40
C GLY A 284 3.35 2.57 -13.99
N GLN A 285 4.06 3.69 -13.96
CA GLN A 285 3.47 4.99 -13.65
C GLN A 285 2.50 5.48 -14.74
N ILE A 286 2.88 5.35 -16.02
CA ILE A 286 2.00 5.70 -17.15
C ILE A 286 0.75 4.82 -17.13
N PHE A 287 0.92 3.52 -16.88
CA PHE A 287 -0.20 2.58 -16.77
C PHE A 287 -1.16 2.96 -15.64
N LEU A 288 -0.65 3.29 -14.46
CA LEU A 288 -1.45 3.77 -13.32
C LEU A 288 -2.20 5.06 -13.67
N GLY A 289 -1.53 6.03 -14.31
CA GLY A 289 -2.13 7.30 -14.71
C GLY A 289 -3.24 7.13 -15.75
N ILE A 290 -3.01 6.33 -16.80
CA ILE A 290 -4.00 6.06 -17.86
C ILE A 290 -5.20 5.30 -17.30
N THR A 291 -4.97 4.22 -16.55
CA THR A 291 -6.06 3.42 -15.97
C THR A 291 -6.88 4.26 -14.99
N GLY A 292 -6.22 5.02 -14.10
CA GLY A 292 -6.88 6.00 -13.26
C GLY A 292 -7.72 6.99 -14.05
N PHE A 293 -7.14 7.64 -15.05
CA PHE A 293 -7.84 8.62 -15.88
C PHE A 293 -9.10 8.05 -16.56
N ILE A 294 -9.01 6.85 -17.15
CA ILE A 294 -10.15 6.20 -17.81
C ILE A 294 -11.30 6.00 -16.83
N PHE A 295 -11.02 5.41 -15.66
CA PHE A 295 -12.06 5.08 -14.69
C PHE A 295 -12.57 6.29 -13.89
N TYR A 296 -11.78 7.37 -13.74
CA TYR A 296 -12.25 8.63 -13.15
C TYR A 296 -13.04 9.50 -14.14
N LYS A 297 -12.73 9.43 -15.44
CA LYS A 297 -13.39 10.25 -16.47
C LYS A 297 -14.69 9.64 -16.98
N TYR A 298 -14.72 8.33 -17.18
CA TYR A 298 -15.82 7.64 -17.82
C TYR A 298 -16.63 6.81 -16.82
N TYR A 299 -17.95 6.83 -17.02
CA TYR A 299 -18.89 5.93 -16.38
C TYR A 299 -19.12 4.73 -17.30
N PHE A 300 -19.13 3.53 -16.72
CA PHE A 300 -19.35 2.29 -17.43
C PHE A 300 -20.61 1.63 -16.90
N ASP A 301 -21.38 1.01 -17.78
CA ASP A 301 -22.53 0.20 -17.36
C ASP A 301 -22.03 -1.08 -16.69
N LEU A 302 -22.57 -1.38 -15.50
CA LEU A 302 -22.17 -2.52 -14.68
C LEU A 302 -23.33 -3.52 -14.55
N PRO A 303 -23.07 -4.84 -14.55
CA PRO A 303 -21.76 -5.48 -14.72
C PRO A 303 -21.28 -5.48 -16.19
N SER A 304 -19.97 -5.25 -16.39
CA SER A 304 -19.37 -5.26 -17.73
C SER A 304 -18.21 -6.24 -17.84
N ILE A 305 -18.19 -6.97 -18.95
CA ILE A 305 -17.13 -7.93 -19.30
C ILE A 305 -15.80 -7.18 -19.46
N TRP A 306 -15.79 -6.05 -20.15
CA TRP A 306 -14.58 -5.26 -20.37
C TRP A 306 -14.01 -4.70 -19.06
N VAL A 307 -14.89 -4.24 -18.17
CA VAL A 307 -14.48 -3.73 -16.86
C VAL A 307 -13.87 -4.84 -16.02
N SER A 308 -14.48 -6.02 -16.01
CA SER A 308 -13.99 -7.18 -15.24
C SER A 308 -12.69 -7.75 -15.79
N LEU A 309 -12.51 -7.81 -17.12
CA LEU A 309 -11.23 -8.14 -17.73
C LEU A 309 -10.14 -7.13 -17.36
N THR A 310 -10.49 -5.84 -17.33
CA THR A 310 -9.56 -4.78 -16.93
C THR A 310 -9.13 -4.93 -15.48
N ALA A 311 -10.06 -5.26 -14.57
CA ALA A 311 -9.76 -5.49 -13.16
C ALA A 311 -8.73 -6.62 -12.96
N VAL A 312 -8.96 -7.76 -13.62
CA VAL A 312 -8.03 -8.89 -13.60
C VAL A 312 -6.66 -8.48 -14.15
N PHE A 313 -6.64 -7.75 -15.27
CA PHE A 313 -5.39 -7.31 -15.88
C PHE A 313 -4.60 -6.34 -14.98
N VAL A 314 -5.28 -5.31 -14.45
CA VAL A 314 -4.69 -4.30 -13.56
C VAL A 314 -4.13 -4.94 -12.29
N GLN A 315 -4.81 -5.92 -11.70
CA GLN A 315 -4.30 -6.57 -10.48
C GLN A 315 -3.04 -7.41 -10.76
N ASN A 316 -2.97 -8.09 -11.90
CA ASN A 316 -1.87 -9.02 -12.22
C ASN A 316 -0.65 -8.34 -12.86
N ILE A 317 -0.80 -7.22 -13.57
CA ILE A 317 0.33 -6.54 -14.22
C ILE A 317 1.36 -6.03 -13.21
N TRP A 318 0.95 -5.64 -12.00
CA TRP A 318 1.85 -5.26 -10.92
C TRP A 318 2.79 -6.39 -10.51
N GLY A 319 2.31 -7.64 -10.55
CA GLY A 319 3.14 -8.83 -10.32
C GLY A 319 4.21 -9.00 -11.39
N LEU A 320 3.86 -8.75 -12.65
CA LEU A 320 4.81 -8.81 -13.76
C LEU A 320 5.92 -7.75 -13.61
N PHE A 321 5.55 -6.51 -13.31
CA PHE A 321 6.52 -5.46 -13.01
C PHE A 321 7.39 -5.84 -11.81
N GLY A 322 6.80 -6.40 -10.75
CA GLY A 322 7.53 -6.92 -9.59
C GLY A 322 8.58 -7.97 -9.96
N ILE A 323 8.23 -8.97 -10.79
CA ILE A 323 9.17 -9.99 -11.26
C ILE A 323 10.35 -9.36 -12.00
N ILE A 324 10.07 -8.46 -12.95
CA ILE A 324 11.11 -7.80 -13.74
C ILE A 324 12.07 -7.04 -12.83
N LEU A 325 11.53 -6.27 -11.88
CA LEU A 325 12.33 -5.50 -10.94
C LEU A 325 13.22 -6.40 -10.07
N VAL A 326 12.66 -7.46 -9.47
CA VAL A 326 13.39 -8.42 -8.62
C VAL A 326 14.49 -9.15 -9.39
N LEU A 327 14.20 -9.61 -10.62
CA LEU A 327 15.20 -10.24 -11.48
C LEU A 327 16.33 -9.27 -11.84
N GLY A 328 16.01 -8.00 -12.05
CA GLY A 328 17.03 -6.99 -12.32
C GLY A 328 17.88 -6.67 -11.09
N PHE A 329 17.30 -6.50 -9.90
CA PHE A 329 18.10 -6.33 -8.67
C PHE A 329 19.07 -7.48 -8.43
N SER A 330 18.71 -8.69 -8.89
CA SER A 330 19.55 -9.88 -8.86
C SER A 330 20.61 -9.94 -9.98
N ALA A 331 20.44 -9.16 -11.04
CA ALA A 331 21.32 -9.13 -12.21
C ALA A 331 22.57 -8.27 -11.97
N LYS A 332 23.70 -8.66 -12.56
CA LYS A 332 24.99 -7.97 -12.38
C LYS A 332 25.19 -6.85 -13.42
N PHE A 333 24.38 -5.80 -13.41
CA PHE A 333 24.53 -4.65 -14.32
C PHE A 333 25.06 -3.38 -13.59
N LYS A 334 25.37 -2.32 -14.36
CA LYS A 334 26.13 -1.14 -13.90
C LYS A 334 25.53 -0.41 -12.68
N SER A 335 24.21 -0.48 -12.45
CA SER A 335 23.55 0.15 -11.29
C SER A 335 23.52 -0.71 -10.03
N LYS A 336 24.18 -1.87 -10.04
CA LYS A 336 24.26 -2.76 -8.88
C LYS A 336 24.75 -2.02 -7.63
N ASN A 337 25.69 -1.09 -7.77
CA ASN A 337 26.26 -0.35 -6.65
C ASN A 337 25.22 0.54 -5.94
N PHE A 338 24.38 1.24 -6.71
CA PHE A 338 23.29 2.03 -6.14
C PHE A 338 22.27 1.14 -5.44
N CYS A 339 21.82 0.07 -6.09
CA CYS A 339 20.80 -0.82 -5.52
C CYS A 339 21.27 -1.57 -4.26
N ASN A 340 22.59 -1.73 -4.08
CA ASN A 340 23.18 -2.34 -2.89
C ASN A 340 23.69 -1.29 -1.88
N TRP A 341 23.25 -0.04 -1.99
CA TRP A 341 23.70 1.00 -1.07
C TRP A 341 23.22 0.68 0.37
N PRO A 342 24.12 0.64 1.37
CA PRO A 342 23.78 0.24 2.75
C PRO A 342 22.63 1.01 3.39
N VAL A 343 22.33 2.23 2.95
CA VAL A 343 21.18 3.03 3.44
C VAL A 343 19.84 2.31 3.22
N PHE A 344 19.71 1.51 2.16
CA PHE A 344 18.47 0.78 1.89
C PHE A 344 18.24 -0.41 2.84
N SER A 345 19.29 -0.90 3.50
CA SER A 345 19.17 -2.03 4.44
C SER A 345 18.29 -1.71 5.67
N PRO A 346 18.54 -0.63 6.44
CA PRO A 346 17.65 -0.26 7.54
C PRO A 346 16.27 0.21 7.04
N LEU A 347 16.19 0.98 5.96
CA LEU A 347 14.91 1.45 5.41
C LEU A 347 14.01 0.28 4.98
N SER A 348 14.57 -0.72 4.30
CA SER A 348 13.81 -1.89 3.86
C SER A 348 13.27 -2.71 5.04
N ARG A 349 14.00 -2.81 6.15
CA ARG A 349 13.53 -3.49 7.37
C ARG A 349 12.32 -2.80 8.00
N LEU A 350 12.25 -1.47 7.92
CA LEU A 350 11.13 -0.70 8.49
C LEU A 350 9.85 -0.78 7.65
N THR A 351 9.92 -1.25 6.40
CA THR A 351 8.75 -1.27 5.49
C THR A 351 7.54 -2.01 6.06
N TYR A 352 7.75 -3.13 6.75
CA TYR A 352 6.67 -3.86 7.39
C TYR A 352 6.07 -3.09 8.58
N GLY A 353 6.91 -2.44 9.39
CA GLY A 353 6.46 -1.58 10.49
C GLY A 353 5.65 -0.38 9.97
N ILE A 354 6.08 0.24 8.87
CA ILE A 354 5.36 1.32 8.18
C ILE A 354 3.99 0.83 7.72
N TYR A 355 3.94 -0.35 7.08
CA TYR A 355 2.68 -0.96 6.65
C TYR A 355 1.70 -1.18 7.82
N LEU A 356 2.17 -1.58 9.00
CA LEU A 356 1.28 -1.78 10.14
C LEU A 356 0.79 -0.47 10.75
N CYS A 357 1.62 0.57 10.84
CA CYS A 357 1.27 1.80 11.55
C CYS A 357 0.59 2.87 10.68
N HIS A 358 0.74 2.83 9.35
CA HIS A 358 0.31 3.96 8.49
C HIS A 358 -1.17 4.32 8.65
N LEU A 359 -2.11 3.36 8.64
CA LEU A 359 -3.53 3.69 8.82
C LEU A 359 -3.84 4.21 10.23
N SER A 360 -3.13 3.74 11.25
CA SER A 360 -3.29 4.23 12.63
C SER A 360 -2.80 5.66 12.80
N ILE A 361 -1.88 6.11 11.95
CA ILE A 361 -1.38 7.49 11.91
C ILE A 361 -2.29 8.37 11.03
N VAL A 362 -2.65 7.88 9.85
CA VAL A 362 -3.47 8.63 8.88
C VAL A 362 -4.88 8.89 9.41
N ARG A 363 -5.49 7.93 10.10
CA ARG A 363 -6.89 8.05 10.59
C ARG A 363 -7.10 9.24 11.54
N PRO A 364 -6.33 9.40 12.63
CA PRO A 364 -6.45 10.58 13.48
C PRO A 364 -6.17 11.89 12.74
N LEU A 365 -5.15 11.92 11.87
CA LEU A 365 -4.79 13.13 11.12
C LEU A 365 -5.91 13.59 10.17
N LEU A 366 -6.58 12.64 9.52
CA LEU A 366 -7.76 12.93 8.70
C LEU A 366 -8.98 13.28 9.57
N GLY A 367 -9.15 12.61 10.72
CA GLY A 367 -10.23 12.90 11.67
C GLY A 367 -10.15 14.29 12.30
N GLN A 368 -8.95 14.87 12.41
CA GLN A 368 -8.73 16.25 12.89
C GLN A 368 -9.08 17.33 11.85
N GLN A 369 -9.27 16.97 10.58
CA GLN A 369 -9.60 17.97 9.55
C GLN A 369 -11.03 18.50 9.76
N LYS A 370 -11.12 19.72 10.27
CA LYS A 370 -12.40 20.44 10.49
C LYS A 370 -12.97 21.08 9.21
N THR A 371 -12.23 21.03 8.10
CA THR A 371 -12.62 21.65 6.82
C THR A 371 -12.30 20.72 5.65
N LEU A 372 -13.00 20.90 4.51
CA LEU A 372 -12.70 20.14 3.31
C LEU A 372 -11.26 20.44 2.84
N PRO A 373 -10.40 19.42 2.73
CA PRO A 373 -9.05 19.62 2.22
C PRO A 373 -9.13 20.03 0.74
N TYR A 374 -8.50 21.16 0.39
CA TYR A 374 -8.33 21.53 -1.01
C TYR A 374 -7.37 20.54 -1.68
N VAL A 375 -7.93 19.65 -2.50
CA VAL A 375 -7.17 18.62 -3.20
C VAL A 375 -6.47 19.27 -4.41
N SER A 376 -5.16 19.44 -4.29
CA SER A 376 -4.28 19.88 -5.36
C SER A 376 -3.08 18.96 -5.43
N PHE A 377 -2.43 18.88 -6.59
CA PHE A 377 -1.22 18.07 -6.72
C PHE A 377 -0.16 18.43 -5.66
N SER A 378 0.03 19.72 -5.41
CA SER A 378 1.00 20.20 -4.42
C SER A 378 0.61 19.84 -2.98
N SER A 379 -0.68 19.98 -2.62
CA SER A 379 -1.14 19.61 -1.27
C SER A 379 -1.02 18.10 -1.04
N LEU A 380 -1.37 17.28 -2.04
CA LEU A 380 -1.19 15.83 -1.98
C LEU A 380 0.29 15.43 -1.86
N LEU A 381 1.19 16.08 -2.60
CA LEU A 381 2.62 15.78 -2.53
C LEU A 381 3.21 16.08 -1.15
N VAL A 382 2.87 17.24 -0.58
CA VAL A 382 3.32 17.63 0.77
C VAL A 382 2.77 16.66 1.82
N GLU A 383 1.49 16.32 1.75
CA GLU A 383 0.85 15.36 2.64
C GLU A 383 1.52 13.98 2.56
N MET A 384 1.77 13.48 1.35
CA MET A 384 2.44 12.19 1.13
C MET A 384 3.87 12.18 1.70
N LEU A 385 4.65 13.23 1.48
CA LEU A 385 6.01 13.33 2.02
C LEU A 385 6.01 13.40 3.55
N ALA A 386 5.12 14.22 4.13
CA ALA A 386 4.99 14.37 5.58
C ALA A 386 4.57 13.06 6.25
N LEU A 387 3.53 12.39 5.73
CA LEU A 387 3.07 11.10 6.22
C LEU A 387 4.15 10.02 6.09
N THR A 388 4.89 10.00 4.98
CA THR A 388 5.99 9.05 4.78
C THR A 388 7.04 9.20 5.87
N VAL A 389 7.51 10.43 6.13
CA VAL A 389 8.52 10.68 7.18
C VAL A 389 7.99 10.28 8.55
N LEU A 390 6.75 10.66 8.88
CA LEU A 390 6.13 10.33 10.17
C LEU A 390 6.00 8.81 10.38
N CYS A 391 5.54 8.07 9.36
CA CYS A 391 5.42 6.62 9.45
C CYS A 391 6.77 5.94 9.63
N HIS A 392 7.85 6.45 9.01
CA HIS A 392 9.20 5.91 9.22
C HIS A 392 9.70 6.12 10.65
N ILE A 393 9.41 7.28 11.26
CA ILE A 393 9.78 7.56 12.65
C ILE A 393 9.04 6.61 13.60
N VAL A 394 7.71 6.48 13.44
CA VAL A 394 6.91 5.58 14.29
C VAL A 394 7.30 4.12 14.08
N ALA A 395 7.52 3.69 12.84
CA ALA A 395 7.97 2.33 12.54
C ALA A 395 9.35 2.04 13.14
N LEU A 396 10.26 3.01 13.17
CA LEU A 396 11.55 2.86 13.84
C LEU A 396 11.39 2.64 15.35
N ILE A 397 10.50 3.41 16.00
CA ILE A 397 10.19 3.24 17.42
C ILE A 397 9.61 1.84 17.69
N LEU A 398 8.64 1.41 16.88
CA LEU A 398 8.05 0.07 16.99
C LEU A 398 9.09 -1.04 16.77
N CYS A 399 10.00 -0.87 15.81
CA CYS A 399 11.05 -1.84 15.53
C CYS A 399 12.02 -1.99 16.71
N LEU A 400 12.44 -0.86 17.32
CA LEU A 400 13.37 -0.85 18.45
C LEU A 400 12.74 -1.37 19.75
N LEU A 401 11.48 -1.02 20.03
CA LEU A 401 10.82 -1.35 21.29
C LEU A 401 10.09 -2.70 21.27
N LEU A 402 9.61 -3.14 20.12
CA LEU A 402 8.81 -4.37 20.00
C LEU A 402 9.55 -5.42 19.18
N GLU A 403 9.88 -5.12 17.91
CA GLU A 403 10.39 -6.14 16.99
C GLU A 403 11.72 -6.76 17.45
N PHE A 404 12.71 -5.94 17.83
CA PHE A 404 14.01 -6.44 18.28
C PHE A 404 13.94 -7.19 19.62
N PRO A 405 13.28 -6.68 20.68
CA PRO A 405 13.14 -7.41 21.93
C PRO A 405 12.34 -8.71 21.76
N LEU A 406 11.22 -8.69 21.04
CA LEU A 406 10.42 -9.88 20.79
C LEU A 406 11.19 -10.91 19.96
N THR A 407 11.95 -10.49 18.95
CA THR A 407 12.82 -11.38 18.18
C THR A 407 13.89 -12.02 19.06
N ALA A 408 14.47 -11.26 20.00
CA ALA A 408 15.46 -11.79 20.95
C ALA A 408 14.83 -12.82 21.91
N ILE A 409 13.63 -12.54 22.42
CA ILE A 409 12.88 -13.46 23.27
C ILE A 409 12.50 -14.72 22.49
N ALA A 410 11.90 -14.58 21.30
CA ALA A 410 11.48 -15.68 20.45
C ALA A 410 12.66 -16.60 20.10
N LYS A 411 13.83 -16.03 19.77
CA LYS A 411 15.05 -16.81 19.55
C LYS A 411 15.47 -17.60 20.80
N ARG A 412 15.39 -17.03 22.00
CA ARG A 412 15.73 -17.75 23.23
C ARG A 412 14.73 -18.86 23.57
N VAL A 413 13.44 -18.61 23.36
CA VAL A 413 12.37 -19.60 23.61
C VAL A 413 12.47 -20.76 22.62
N LEU A 414 12.59 -20.47 21.32
CA LEU A 414 12.63 -21.49 20.26
C LEU A 414 13.95 -22.27 20.25
N ARG A 415 15.08 -21.63 20.62
CA ARG A 415 16.38 -22.29 20.71
C ARG A 415 16.47 -23.26 21.89
N LYS A 416 15.59 -23.15 22.90
CA LYS A 416 15.56 -24.08 24.04
C LYS A 416 15.21 -25.53 23.63
N ASN A 417 14.67 -25.74 22.42
CA ASN A 417 14.29 -27.06 21.89
C ASN A 417 15.28 -27.65 20.86
N GLN A 418 16.42 -27.00 20.59
CA GLN A 418 17.49 -27.60 19.79
C GLN A 418 18.59 -28.09 20.74
N ASP A 419 18.68 -29.41 20.93
CA ASP A 419 19.70 -30.04 21.76
C ASP A 419 21.11 -29.56 21.35
N PRO A 420 21.95 -29.11 22.29
CA PRO A 420 23.34 -28.68 22.03
C PRO A 420 24.23 -29.81 21.46
N LEU A 421 23.75 -31.05 21.44
CA LEU A 421 24.41 -32.21 20.83
C LEU A 421 24.47 -32.17 19.29
N ILE A 422 23.57 -31.42 18.63
CA ILE A 422 23.56 -31.31 17.16
C ILE A 422 24.63 -30.32 16.67
N GLU A 423 24.84 -29.19 17.37
CA GLU A 423 25.92 -28.25 17.03
C GLU A 423 27.31 -28.88 17.25
N LEU A 424 27.50 -29.69 18.31
CA LEU A 424 28.76 -30.41 18.54
C LEU A 424 29.07 -31.42 17.43
N LYS A 425 28.07 -32.11 16.87
CA LYS A 425 28.27 -33.00 15.71
C LYS A 425 28.58 -32.25 14.41
N ILE A 426 27.96 -31.08 14.20
CA ILE A 426 28.24 -30.26 13.01
C ILE A 426 29.64 -29.65 13.09
N VAL A 427 30.07 -29.18 14.26
CA VAL A 427 31.41 -28.62 14.45
C VAL A 427 32.48 -29.71 14.33
N LYS A 428 32.27 -30.91 14.89
CA LYS A 428 33.22 -32.05 14.74
C LYS A 428 33.36 -32.50 13.29
N ASN A 429 32.26 -32.67 12.56
CA ASN A 429 32.30 -33.05 11.15
C ASN A 429 32.97 -31.98 10.26
N HIS A 430 32.90 -30.70 10.65
CA HIS A 430 33.57 -29.61 9.94
C HIS A 430 35.06 -29.50 10.28
N THR A 431 35.49 -29.98 11.44
CA THR A 431 36.92 -30.03 11.84
C THR A 431 37.62 -31.27 11.27
N ASP A 432 36.96 -32.43 11.26
CA ASP A 432 37.54 -33.67 10.71
C ASP A 432 37.69 -33.60 9.17
N ASN A 433 36.78 -32.91 8.46
CA ASN A 433 36.90 -32.70 7.01
C ASN A 433 37.98 -31.66 6.64
N ASN A 434 38.33 -30.73 7.54
CA ASN A 434 39.38 -29.75 7.30
C ASN A 434 40.78 -30.29 7.65
N LEU A 435 40.90 -31.26 8.57
CA LEU A 435 42.18 -31.90 8.87
C LEU A 435 42.68 -32.79 7.72
N ASN A 436 41.77 -33.45 6.99
CA ASN A 436 42.13 -34.31 5.85
C ASN A 436 42.54 -33.53 4.59
N HIS A 437 42.36 -32.21 4.57
CA HIS A 437 42.67 -31.36 3.41
C HIS A 437 43.94 -30.52 3.56
N ILE A 438 44.60 -30.54 4.74
CA ILE A 438 45.74 -29.67 5.08
C ILE A 438 47.09 -30.42 5.12
N THR A 439 47.14 -31.74 4.89
CA THR A 439 48.42 -32.48 4.80
C THR A 439 49.10 -32.44 3.42
N SER A 440 48.78 -31.46 2.56
CA SER A 440 49.52 -31.24 1.31
C SER A 440 49.77 -29.74 1.09
N HIS A 441 51.05 -29.37 1.08
CA HIS A 441 51.64 -28.06 0.75
C HIS A 441 51.88 -27.05 1.89
N ASP A 442 53.06 -27.20 2.49
CA ASP A 442 54.15 -26.22 2.67
C ASP A 442 53.86 -24.71 2.81
N GLN A 443 54.42 -24.20 3.93
CA GLN A 443 55.29 -23.02 4.12
C GLN A 443 54.77 -21.59 3.93
N GLY A 444 54.95 -20.79 5.00
CA GLY A 444 55.35 -19.38 4.90
C GLY A 444 54.38 -18.35 5.50
N ASP A 445 54.83 -17.71 6.58
CA ASP A 445 54.53 -16.33 7.01
C ASP A 445 53.21 -15.97 7.75
N THR A 446 53.35 -15.93 9.08
CA THR A 446 52.96 -14.86 10.01
C THR A 446 51.64 -14.10 9.81
N LEU A 447 50.61 -14.48 10.60
CA LEU A 447 49.52 -13.59 11.02
C LEU A 447 49.21 -13.77 12.53
N LEU A 448 49.40 -12.68 13.28
CA LEU A 448 49.08 -12.55 14.70
C LEU A 448 47.58 -12.72 15.01
N PRO A 449 47.21 -13.33 16.16
CA PRO A 449 45.81 -13.48 16.57
C PRO A 449 45.32 -12.24 17.35
N CYS A 450 44.18 -11.69 16.95
CA CYS A 450 43.48 -10.66 17.70
C CYS A 450 42.70 -11.30 18.85
N LYS A 451 43.20 -11.11 20.08
CA LYS A 451 42.58 -11.53 21.35
C LYS A 451 41.22 -10.85 21.55
N ARG A 452 40.24 -11.66 21.96
CA ARG A 452 38.91 -11.25 22.41
C ARG A 452 39.01 -10.96 23.92
N ASN A 453 38.98 -9.70 24.34
CA ASN A 453 38.82 -9.34 25.74
C ASN A 453 37.34 -9.40 26.12
N THR A 454 37.02 -10.36 26.98
CA THR A 454 35.97 -10.26 27.98
C THR A 454 36.43 -9.27 29.05
N ASP A 455 35.57 -8.34 29.47
CA ASP A 455 35.21 -8.10 30.88
C ASP A 455 34.43 -6.78 31.04
N ILE A 456 33.37 -6.89 31.84
CA ILE A 456 32.39 -5.89 32.35
C ILE A 456 31.25 -5.51 31.41
#